data_AF-A0A7J3KT29-F1
#
_entry.id   AF-A0A7J3KT29-F1
#
_cell.length_a   1.000
_cell.length_b   1.000
_cell.length_c   1.000
_cell.angle_alpha   90.00
_cell.angle_beta   90.00
_cell.angle_gamma   90.00
#
_symmetry.space_group_name_H-M   'P 1'
#
loop_
_entity.id
_entity.type
_entity.pdbx_description
1 polymer ?
#
loop_
_entity_poly.entity_id
_entity_poly.type
_entity_poly.pdbx_seq_one_letter_code
_entity_poly.pdbx_strand_id
1 'polypeptide(L)'
;MFNISPKENILLAIDWAEPWWLPCPLFDGSVRIVKHGLVEHRSEGIDDWGVAWVLRDPYSDGFPVDHPIKTLGDLDRYNPPSIPRSRLLEPILEDVRRVDRSVSLLALDHGWGIFERAWLLVGGMPKLFVWSKLYPDAVDELMDMVVEVKLEVLDTI
;
A
#
# COMPACT_ATOMS: atom_id res chain seq x y z
N MET A 1 11.82 30.78 -23.48
CA MET A 1 11.51 29.37 -23.23
C MET A 1 10.87 29.31 -21.87
N PHE A 2 9.60 28.93 -21.76
CA PHE A 2 8.96 28.80 -20.45
C PHE A 2 9.65 27.64 -19.72
N ASN A 3 10.21 27.94 -18.55
CA ASN A 3 11.02 27.01 -17.78
C ASN A 3 10.11 26.34 -16.74
N ILE A 4 9.23 25.44 -17.19
CA ILE A 4 8.35 24.66 -16.30
C ILE A 4 8.99 23.30 -16.04
N SER A 5 9.09 22.92 -14.77
CA SER A 5 9.59 21.62 -14.33
C SER A 5 8.56 20.51 -14.57
N PRO A 6 8.99 19.24 -14.65
CA PRO A 6 8.09 18.09 -14.67
C PRO A 6 7.07 18.08 -13.51
N LYS A 7 7.51 18.45 -12.30
CA LYS A 7 6.65 18.63 -11.13
C LYS A 7 5.57 19.68 -11.35
N GLU A 8 5.92 20.86 -11.84
CA GLU A 8 4.94 21.92 -12.09
C GLU A 8 3.96 21.50 -13.19
N ASN A 9 4.44 20.80 -14.22
CA ASN A 9 3.59 20.28 -15.29
C ASN A 9 2.59 19.23 -14.81
N ILE A 10 3.00 18.30 -13.93
CA ILE A 10 2.05 17.32 -13.37
C ILE A 10 1.06 17.93 -12.39
N LEU A 11 1.46 18.97 -11.65
CA LEU A 11 0.53 19.69 -10.75
C LEU A 11 -0.60 20.34 -11.55
N LEU A 12 -0.33 20.88 -12.74
CA LEU A 12 -1.39 21.36 -13.63
C LEU A 12 -2.41 20.26 -13.98
N ALA A 13 -1.94 19.03 -14.25
CA ALA A 13 -2.83 17.92 -14.54
C ALA A 13 -3.65 17.48 -13.32
N ILE A 14 -3.05 17.46 -12.11
CA ILE A 14 -3.74 17.16 -10.85
C ILE A 14 -4.83 18.20 -10.55
N ASP A 15 -4.55 19.46 -10.84
CA ASP A 15 -5.46 20.60 -10.64
C ASP A 15 -6.47 20.76 -11.79
N TRP A 16 -6.54 19.82 -12.73
CA TRP A 16 -7.43 19.85 -13.89
C TRP A 16 -7.23 21.08 -14.80
N ALA A 17 -6.02 21.65 -14.81
CA ALA A 17 -5.59 22.69 -15.74
C ALA A 17 -5.02 22.09 -17.04
N GLU A 18 -4.49 22.93 -17.93
CA GLU A 18 -3.92 22.50 -19.21
C GLU A 18 -2.39 22.32 -19.09
N PRO A 19 -1.89 21.08 -18.95
CA PRO A 19 -0.46 20.83 -18.87
C PRO A 19 0.21 21.05 -20.24
N TRP A 20 1.49 21.41 -20.22
CA TRP A 20 2.30 21.66 -21.42
C TRP A 20 2.59 20.39 -22.23
N TRP A 21 2.60 19.24 -21.56
CA TRP A 21 2.65 17.90 -22.15
C TRP A 21 1.91 16.92 -21.26
N LEU A 22 1.52 15.77 -21.81
CA LEU A 22 0.94 14.68 -21.02
C LEU A 22 1.97 14.20 -19.98
N PRO A 23 1.72 14.40 -18.67
CA PRO A 23 2.66 13.95 -17.64
C PRO A 23 2.80 12.43 -17.68
N CYS A 24 4.02 11.93 -17.56
CA CYS A 24 4.28 10.51 -17.48
C CYS A 24 5.35 10.23 -16.42
N PRO A 25 4.94 10.07 -15.14
CA PRO A 25 5.86 9.93 -14.01
C PRO A 25 6.95 8.87 -14.18
N LEU A 26 6.63 7.80 -14.90
CA LEU A 26 7.57 6.71 -15.19
C LEU A 26 8.77 7.17 -16.03
N PHE A 27 8.58 8.16 -16.91
CA PHE A 27 9.61 8.63 -17.85
C PHE A 27 10.12 10.03 -17.52
N ASP A 28 9.28 10.92 -17.01
CA ASP A 28 9.65 12.33 -16.74
C ASP A 28 10.11 12.58 -15.31
N GLY A 29 9.95 11.59 -14.42
CA GLY A 29 10.34 11.70 -13.01
C GLY A 29 9.54 12.73 -12.21
N SER A 30 8.40 13.19 -12.73
CA SER A 30 7.52 14.17 -12.06
C SER A 30 6.96 13.68 -10.73
N VAL A 31 6.93 12.35 -10.50
CA VAL A 31 6.59 11.72 -9.21
C VAL A 31 7.68 10.71 -8.83
N ARG A 32 8.06 10.72 -7.55
CA ARG A 32 8.86 9.70 -6.92
C ARG A 32 8.03 9.00 -5.86
N ILE A 33 7.92 7.69 -6.00
CA ILE A 33 7.24 6.86 -5.03
C ILE A 33 8.18 6.67 -3.83
N VAL A 34 7.69 6.94 -2.64
CA VAL A 34 8.37 6.65 -1.37
C VAL A 34 7.59 5.56 -0.65
N LYS A 35 8.29 4.66 0.05
CA LYS A 35 7.66 3.52 0.72
C LYS A 35 7.83 3.64 2.23
N HIS A 36 6.76 3.37 2.97
CA HIS A 36 6.81 3.24 4.42
C HIS A 36 7.41 1.89 4.85
N GLY A 37 7.82 1.78 6.11
CA GLY A 37 8.42 0.55 6.65
C GLY A 37 7.46 -0.60 7.00
N LEU A 38 6.14 -0.40 6.91
CA LEU A 38 5.17 -1.49 6.98
C LEU A 38 5.30 -2.35 5.71
N VAL A 39 5.62 -3.63 5.90
CA VAL A 39 5.84 -4.58 4.82
C VAL A 39 4.48 -5.13 4.37
N GLU A 40 3.99 -4.57 3.26
CA GLU A 40 2.71 -4.92 2.65
C GLU A 40 2.76 -6.20 1.79
N HIS A 41 3.95 -6.60 1.35
CA HIS A 41 4.14 -7.71 0.41
C HIS A 41 5.58 -8.19 0.47
N ARG A 42 5.81 -9.48 0.19
CA ARG A 42 7.13 -10.07 0.01
C ARG A 42 7.13 -11.02 -1.17
N SER A 43 8.25 -11.10 -1.88
CA SER A 43 8.45 -12.19 -2.84
C SER A 43 8.59 -13.56 -2.15
N GLU A 44 9.15 -13.59 -0.94
CA GLU A 44 9.30 -14.79 -0.11
C GLU A 44 9.20 -14.43 1.39
N GLY A 45 8.52 -15.25 2.19
CA GLY A 45 8.41 -15.09 3.64
C GLY A 45 7.08 -14.47 4.10
N ILE A 46 7.03 -14.00 5.35
CA ILE A 46 5.79 -13.48 5.97
C ILE A 46 5.81 -11.95 6.00
N ASP A 47 4.73 -11.32 5.52
CA ASP A 47 4.56 -9.86 5.58
C ASP A 47 4.15 -9.40 7.00
N ASP A 48 4.11 -8.08 7.24
CA ASP A 48 3.77 -7.59 8.59
C ASP A 48 2.31 -7.89 8.98
N TRP A 49 1.44 -8.15 8.01
CA TRP A 49 0.05 -8.53 8.22
C TRP A 49 -0.11 -10.04 8.53
N GLY A 50 0.96 -10.82 8.45
CA GLY A 50 0.95 -12.26 8.74
C GLY A 50 0.62 -13.15 7.52
N VAL A 51 0.56 -12.59 6.31
CA VAL A 51 0.36 -13.37 5.08
C VAL A 51 1.70 -13.98 4.67
N ALA A 52 1.71 -15.27 4.37
CA ALA A 52 2.89 -15.98 3.89
C ALA A 52 2.95 -15.94 2.36
N TRP A 53 4.11 -15.60 1.82
CA TRP A 53 4.37 -15.44 0.40
C TRP A 53 5.49 -16.38 -0.05
N VAL A 54 5.36 -16.94 -1.25
CA VAL A 54 6.37 -17.82 -1.87
C VAL A 54 6.57 -17.41 -3.32
N LEU A 55 7.84 -17.31 -3.74
CA LEU A 55 8.21 -17.08 -5.12
C LEU A 55 8.15 -18.40 -5.87
N ARG A 56 7.16 -18.56 -6.76
CA ARG A 56 6.98 -19.81 -7.52
C ARG A 56 7.69 -19.81 -8.87
N ASP A 57 7.93 -18.63 -9.43
CA ASP A 57 8.61 -18.45 -10.71
C ASP A 57 9.52 -17.21 -10.63
N PRO A 58 10.78 -17.29 -11.09
CA PRO A 58 11.74 -16.18 -10.98
C PRO A 58 11.41 -14.96 -11.85
N TYR A 59 10.45 -15.06 -12.77
CA TYR A 59 9.94 -13.95 -13.58
C TYR A 59 8.62 -13.40 -13.04
N SER A 60 8.14 -13.93 -11.92
CA SER A 60 6.95 -13.50 -11.20
C SER A 60 7.30 -12.83 -9.87
N ASP A 61 6.27 -12.40 -9.14
CA ASP A 61 6.42 -11.95 -7.76
C ASP A 61 5.92 -13.01 -6.76
N GLY A 62 5.98 -12.69 -5.48
CA GLY A 62 5.47 -13.57 -4.42
C GLY A 62 3.98 -13.85 -4.58
N PHE A 63 3.59 -15.11 -4.41
CA PHE A 63 2.19 -15.50 -4.33
C PHE A 63 1.81 -15.78 -2.88
N PRO A 64 0.62 -15.35 -2.41
CA PRO A 64 0.17 -15.68 -1.07
C PRO A 64 -0.15 -17.18 -1.00
N VAL A 65 0.37 -17.86 0.01
CA VAL A 65 0.23 -19.32 0.21
C VAL A 65 -0.35 -19.70 1.56
N ASP A 66 -0.29 -18.82 2.56
CA ASP A 66 -0.99 -18.98 3.84
C ASP A 66 -1.49 -17.64 4.35
N HIS A 67 -2.58 -17.69 5.12
CA HIS A 67 -3.36 -16.54 5.51
C HIS A 67 -3.72 -16.63 7.00
N PRO A 68 -3.65 -15.51 7.75
CA PRO A 68 -3.81 -15.55 9.20
C PRO A 68 -5.24 -15.86 9.66
N ILE A 69 -6.27 -15.49 8.88
CA ILE A 69 -7.68 -15.62 9.30
C ILE A 69 -8.37 -16.76 8.54
N LYS A 70 -8.36 -17.96 9.12
CA LYS A 70 -8.90 -19.18 8.49
C LYS A 70 -10.39 -19.39 8.80
N THR A 71 -10.84 -18.91 9.94
CA THR A 71 -12.20 -19.02 10.46
C THR A 71 -12.65 -17.69 11.06
N LEU A 72 -13.95 -17.53 11.32
CA LEU A 72 -14.46 -16.34 12.02
C LEU A 72 -13.85 -16.21 13.41
N GLY A 73 -13.62 -17.31 14.13
CA GLY A 73 -12.96 -17.26 15.44
C GLY A 73 -11.48 -16.87 15.40
N ASP A 74 -10.84 -16.90 14.22
CA ASP A 74 -9.49 -16.36 14.05
C ASP A 74 -9.53 -14.83 13.88
N LEU A 75 -10.63 -14.27 13.36
CA LEU A 75 -10.82 -12.82 13.25
C LEU A 75 -10.81 -12.19 14.64
N ASP A 76 -11.58 -12.75 15.59
CA ASP A 76 -11.67 -12.28 16.98
C ASP A 76 -10.32 -12.26 17.72
N ARG A 77 -9.34 -13.03 17.23
CA ARG A 77 -8.01 -13.21 17.84
C ARG A 77 -6.90 -12.57 17.01
N TYR A 78 -7.22 -12.11 15.81
CA TYR A 78 -6.25 -11.50 14.92
C TYR A 78 -5.86 -10.15 15.48
N ASN A 79 -4.55 -9.88 15.49
CA ASN A 79 -4.03 -8.58 15.87
C ASN A 79 -3.43 -7.96 14.61
N PRO A 80 -3.95 -6.82 14.14
CA PRO A 80 -3.35 -6.12 13.01
C PRO A 80 -1.92 -5.65 13.37
N PRO A 81 -1.06 -5.41 12.36
CA PRO A 81 0.29 -4.94 12.61
C PRO A 81 0.29 -3.60 13.34
N SER A 82 1.10 -3.53 14.40
CA SER A 82 1.46 -2.27 15.05
C SER A 82 2.97 -2.09 14.92
N ILE A 83 3.39 -1.11 14.12
CA ILE A 83 4.79 -0.90 13.75
C ILE A 83 5.31 0.37 14.43
N PRO A 84 6.48 0.33 15.12
CA PRO A 84 7.04 1.53 15.72
C PRO A 84 7.24 2.64 14.70
N ARG A 85 6.89 3.87 15.08
CA ARG A 85 7.04 5.07 14.24
C ARG A 85 8.41 5.19 13.56
N SER A 86 9.49 4.85 14.26
CA SER A 86 10.84 4.88 13.68
C SER A 86 10.98 3.92 12.49
N ARG A 87 10.52 2.67 12.64
CA ARG A 87 10.53 1.67 11.56
C ARG A 87 9.65 2.10 10.39
N LEU A 88 8.50 2.73 10.64
CA LEU A 88 7.64 3.26 9.58
C LEU A 88 8.32 4.38 8.77
N LEU A 89 8.98 5.33 9.46
CA LEU A 89 9.51 6.56 8.85
C LEU A 89 10.92 6.43 8.27
N GLU A 90 11.76 5.56 8.80
CA GLU A 90 13.17 5.42 8.37
C GLU A 90 13.32 5.28 6.84
N PRO A 91 12.60 4.38 6.16
CA PRO A 91 12.72 4.23 4.70
C PRO A 91 12.26 5.48 3.93
N ILE A 92 11.21 6.15 4.40
CA ILE A 92 10.70 7.38 3.79
C ILE A 92 11.76 8.48 3.89
N LEU A 93 12.36 8.66 5.06
CA LEU A 93 13.39 9.67 5.27
C LEU A 93 14.64 9.40 4.43
N GLU A 94 14.99 8.14 4.21
CA GLU A 94 16.07 7.75 3.31
C GLU A 94 15.76 8.09 1.84
N ASP A 95 14.55 7.79 1.37
CA ASP A 95 14.12 8.10 0.01
C ASP A 95 14.01 9.61 -0.23
N VAL A 96 13.37 10.35 0.69
CA VAL A 96 13.18 11.81 0.62
C VAL A 96 14.52 12.54 0.45
N ARG A 97 15.58 12.08 1.14
CA ARG A 97 16.92 12.68 1.05
C ARG A 97 17.56 12.55 -0.33
N ARG A 98 17.12 11.57 -1.13
CA ARG A 98 17.68 11.27 -2.46
C ARG A 98 16.91 11.94 -3.59
N VAL A 99 15.72 12.49 -3.32
CA VAL A 99 14.85 13.07 -4.34
C VAL A 99 15.05 14.58 -4.46
N ASP A 100 15.25 15.05 -5.69
CA ASP A 100 15.16 16.48 -6.01
C ASP A 100 13.68 16.93 -6.04
N ARG A 101 13.26 17.56 -4.94
CA ARG A 101 11.89 18.05 -4.75
C ARG A 101 11.54 19.28 -5.60
N SER A 102 12.51 19.89 -6.28
CA SER A 102 12.23 20.93 -7.28
C SER A 102 11.72 20.33 -8.59
N VAL A 103 12.06 19.06 -8.86
CA VAL A 103 11.71 18.34 -10.09
C VAL A 103 10.59 17.32 -9.87
N SER A 104 10.47 16.76 -8.66
CA SER A 104 9.56 15.66 -8.36
C SER A 104 8.59 15.95 -7.21
N LEU A 105 7.34 15.52 -7.36
CA LEU A 105 6.42 15.26 -6.26
C LEU A 105 6.80 13.95 -5.57
N LEU A 106 6.50 13.86 -4.27
CA LEU A 106 6.61 12.61 -3.53
C LEU A 106 5.21 12.01 -3.43
N ALA A 107 5.07 10.73 -3.79
CA ALA A 107 3.85 9.97 -3.60
C ALA A 107 4.14 8.81 -2.65
N LEU A 108 3.42 8.76 -1.54
CA LEU A 108 3.53 7.66 -0.60
C LEU A 108 2.81 6.42 -1.16
N ASP A 109 3.53 5.31 -1.22
CA ASP A 109 2.95 4.01 -1.49
C ASP A 109 2.31 3.45 -0.22
N HIS A 110 0.99 3.27 -0.24
CA HIS A 110 0.22 2.62 0.83
C HIS A 110 0.03 1.11 0.60
N GLY A 111 0.64 0.53 -0.43
CA GLY A 111 0.52 -0.88 -0.78
C GLY A 111 -0.92 -1.27 -1.16
N TRP A 112 -1.41 -2.37 -0.58
CA TRP A 112 -2.73 -2.90 -0.89
C TRP A 112 -3.84 -2.03 -0.30
N GLY A 113 -4.90 -1.81 -1.09
CA GLY A 113 -6.10 -1.14 -0.62
C GLY A 113 -6.85 -1.97 0.44
N ILE A 114 -7.91 -1.38 1.00
CA ILE A 114 -8.70 -1.99 2.08
C ILE A 114 -9.27 -3.34 1.62
N PHE A 115 -9.88 -3.35 0.44
CA PHE A 115 -10.46 -4.56 -0.14
C PHE A 115 -9.39 -5.62 -0.43
N GLU A 116 -8.26 -5.22 -1.04
CA GLU A 116 -7.18 -6.14 -1.38
C GLU A 116 -6.57 -6.79 -0.15
N ARG A 117 -6.31 -5.98 0.88
CA ARG A 117 -5.78 -6.47 2.14
C ARG A 117 -6.79 -7.40 2.82
N ALA A 118 -8.08 -7.06 2.84
CA ALA A 118 -9.10 -7.90 3.47
C ALA A 118 -9.13 -9.32 2.88
N TRP A 119 -9.11 -9.46 1.54
CA TRP A 119 -9.11 -10.79 0.94
C TRP A 119 -7.78 -11.51 1.11
N LEU A 120 -6.65 -10.80 1.18
CA LEU A 120 -5.35 -11.38 1.52
C LEU A 120 -5.31 -11.93 2.95
N LEU A 121 -6.05 -11.34 3.90
CA LEU A 121 -6.08 -11.82 5.29
C LEU A 121 -6.91 -13.08 5.47
N VAL A 122 -8.03 -13.21 4.76
CA VAL A 122 -8.98 -14.32 4.96
C VAL A 122 -8.72 -15.54 4.09
N GLY A 123 -7.87 -15.44 3.06
CA GLY A 123 -7.56 -16.57 2.17
C GLY A 123 -8.19 -16.51 0.78
N GLY A 124 -8.35 -15.30 0.25
CA GLY A 124 -8.73 -15.05 -1.12
C GLY A 124 -10.09 -14.39 -1.29
N MET A 125 -10.26 -13.74 -2.45
CA MET A 125 -11.50 -13.03 -2.81
C MET A 125 -12.76 -13.91 -2.72
N PRO A 126 -12.78 -15.19 -3.17
CA PRO A 126 -13.98 -16.00 -3.07
C PRO A 126 -14.49 -16.18 -1.64
N LYS A 127 -13.57 -16.34 -0.68
CA LYS A 127 -13.94 -16.48 0.73
C LYS A 127 -14.43 -15.16 1.31
N LEU A 128 -13.77 -14.04 0.98
CA LEU A 128 -14.25 -12.72 1.38
C LEU A 128 -15.68 -12.47 0.87
N PHE A 129 -15.99 -12.78 -0.39
CA PHE A 129 -17.34 -12.61 -0.93
C PHE A 129 -18.39 -13.49 -0.26
N VAL A 130 -18.05 -14.74 0.07
CA VAL A 130 -18.94 -15.62 0.84
C VAL A 130 -19.19 -15.03 2.23
N TRP A 131 -18.15 -14.50 2.89
CA TRP A 131 -18.29 -13.85 4.18
C TRP A 131 -19.09 -12.55 4.10
N SER A 132 -18.89 -11.69 3.09
CA SER A 132 -19.66 -10.46 2.94
C SER A 132 -21.16 -10.72 2.83
N LYS A 133 -21.55 -11.88 2.29
CA LYS A 133 -22.95 -12.30 2.21
C LYS A 133 -23.48 -12.91 3.52
N LEU A 134 -22.69 -13.74 4.18
CA LEU A 134 -23.15 -14.57 5.31
C LEU A 134 -22.90 -13.92 6.67
N TYR A 135 -21.87 -13.09 6.76
CA TYR A 135 -21.32 -12.49 7.99
C TYR A 135 -20.88 -11.04 7.70
N PRO A 136 -21.78 -10.15 7.27
CA PRO A 136 -21.43 -8.78 6.88
C PRO A 136 -20.73 -8.01 8.00
N ASP A 137 -21.22 -8.10 9.23
CA ASP A 137 -20.64 -7.42 10.39
C ASP A 137 -19.17 -7.82 10.63
N ALA A 138 -18.83 -9.10 10.42
CA ALA A 138 -17.46 -9.58 10.54
C ALA A 138 -16.55 -9.07 9.40
N VAL A 139 -17.12 -8.83 8.22
CA VAL A 139 -16.37 -8.22 7.11
C VAL A 139 -16.17 -6.73 7.36
N ASP A 140 -17.17 -6.04 7.91
CA ASP A 140 -17.04 -4.63 8.29
C ASP A 140 -15.94 -4.47 9.35
N GLU A 141 -15.93 -5.31 10.40
CA GLU A 141 -14.87 -5.33 11.42
C GLU A 141 -13.48 -5.59 10.82
N LEU A 142 -13.38 -6.55 9.89
CA LEU A 142 -12.14 -6.81 9.15
C LEU A 142 -11.67 -5.59 8.36
N MET A 143 -12.57 -4.92 7.66
CA MET A 143 -12.24 -3.73 6.86
C MET A 143 -11.85 -2.55 7.75
N ASP A 144 -12.55 -2.35 8.86
CA ASP A 144 -12.24 -1.30 9.85
C ASP A 144 -10.84 -1.53 10.43
N MET A 145 -10.47 -2.75 10.80
CA MET A 145 -9.11 -3.07 11.24
C MET A 145 -8.05 -2.69 10.19
N VAL A 146 -8.35 -2.91 8.91
CA VAL A 146 -7.43 -2.51 7.83
C VAL A 146 -7.35 -1.00 7.72
N VAL A 147 -8.49 -0.30 7.76
CA VAL A 147 -8.56 1.16 7.71
C VAL A 147 -7.75 1.79 8.84
N GLU A 148 -7.90 1.30 10.08
CA GLU A 148 -7.19 1.84 11.25
C GLU A 148 -5.66 1.79 11.06
N VAL A 149 -5.11 0.68 10.56
CA VAL A 149 -3.65 0.61 10.27
C VAL A 149 -3.26 1.59 9.15
N LYS A 150 -4.09 1.72 8.11
CA LYS A 150 -3.80 2.65 7.00
C LYS A 150 -3.84 4.11 7.46
N LEU A 151 -4.77 4.45 8.36
CA LEU A 151 -4.86 5.76 8.99
C LEU A 151 -3.66 6.02 9.92
N GLU A 152 -3.24 5.03 10.72
CA GLU A 152 -2.05 5.17 11.57
C GLU A 152 -0.79 5.47 10.75
N VAL A 153 -0.63 4.79 9.61
CA VAL A 153 0.46 5.06 8.67
C VAL A 153 0.35 6.48 8.12
N LEU A 154 -0.84 6.91 7.70
CA LEU A 154 -1.07 8.24 7.13
C LEU A 154 -0.80 9.35 8.16
N ASP A 155 -1.28 9.22 9.39
CA ASP A 155 -1.11 10.20 10.47
C ASP A 155 0.34 10.28 10.98
N THR A 156 1.12 9.21 10.75
CA THR A 156 2.52 9.15 11.17
C THR A 156 3.44 9.93 10.22
N ILE A 157 3.08 10.06 8.95
CA ILE A 157 3.93 10.56 7.85
C ILE A 157 3.66 12.03 7.57
#